data_AF-A0A8S8Y6G0-F1
#
_entry.id   AF-A0A8S8Y6G0-F1
#
_cell.length_a   1.000
_cell.length_b   1.000
_cell.length_c   1.000
_cell.angle_alpha   90.00
_cell.angle_beta   90.00
_cell.angle_gamma   90.00
#
_symmetry.space_group_name_H-M   'P 1'
#
loop_
_entity.id
_entity.type
_entity.pdbx_description
1 polymer ?
#
loop_
_entity_poly.entity_id
_entity_poly.type
_entity_poly.pdbx_seq_one_letter_code
_entity_poly.pdbx_strand_id
1 'polypeptide(L)'
;MRKQEKVGYGLVALSLVLVVVGSIGFTTTGEINDLPTPNVPEKTFFGDEPIPENGFSTFITAELTLTWDRNDIYVVIVDEDEKSRCESQPPGLFNEGTTTACTPYDADVLAAGNNGDEGLAWDVQPGVHYAGIGTVENTLPAGTEVNMTYSVHLQAGFVSYFLFALIGVAGLAYSRVE
;
A
#
# COMPACT_ATOMS: atom_id res chain seq x y z
N MET A 1 38.17 7.30 -29.52
CA MET A 1 38.85 6.71 -28.33
C MET A 1 38.54 7.41 -27.00
N ARG A 2 39.34 8.35 -26.43
CA ARG A 2 39.21 8.74 -24.99
C ARG A 2 37.88 9.37 -24.51
N LYS A 3 37.07 9.96 -25.41
CA LYS A 3 35.78 10.58 -25.05
C LYS A 3 34.65 9.54 -24.95
N GLN A 4 34.62 8.55 -25.83
CA GLN A 4 33.58 7.52 -25.85
C GLN A 4 33.74 6.55 -24.69
N GLU A 5 34.98 6.18 -24.39
CA GLU A 5 35.35 5.38 -23.22
C GLU A 5 34.86 6.01 -21.90
N LYS A 6 35.10 7.32 -21.72
CA LYS A 6 34.62 8.07 -20.55
C LYS A 6 33.09 8.10 -20.44
N VAL A 7 32.40 8.27 -21.57
CA VAL A 7 30.93 8.27 -21.60
C VAL A 7 30.39 6.88 -21.25
N GLY A 8 30.99 5.82 -21.80
CA GLY A 8 30.59 4.44 -21.52
C GLY A 8 30.76 4.07 -20.05
N TYR A 9 31.92 4.37 -19.45
CA TYR A 9 32.11 4.17 -18.01
C TYR A 9 31.19 5.04 -17.15
N GLY A 10 30.86 6.26 -17.61
CA GLY A 10 29.88 7.12 -16.95
C GLY A 10 28.49 6.47 -16.89
N LEU A 11 28.04 5.85 -17.99
CA LEU A 11 26.75 5.14 -18.03
C LEU A 11 26.74 3.89 -17.15
N VAL A 12 27.85 3.15 -17.08
CA VAL A 12 27.99 2.02 -16.14
C VAL A 12 27.88 2.51 -14.70
N ALA A 13 28.64 3.54 -14.34
CA ALA A 13 28.56 4.12 -13.00
C ALA A 13 27.15 4.61 -12.66
N LEU A 14 26.47 5.27 -13.61
CA LEU A 14 25.08 5.71 -13.45
C LEU A 14 24.14 4.52 -13.19
N SER A 15 24.26 3.44 -13.96
CA SER A 15 23.42 2.25 -13.77
C SER A 15 23.56 1.66 -12.37
N LEU A 16 24.79 1.57 -11.86
CA LEU A 16 25.05 1.09 -10.50
C LEU A 16 24.45 2.01 -9.44
N VAL A 17 24.57 3.32 -9.60
CA VAL A 17 23.94 4.30 -8.70
C VAL A 17 22.42 4.15 -8.71
N LEU A 18 21.81 4.00 -9.88
CA LEU A 18 20.36 3.83 -10.02
C LEU A 18 19.87 2.53 -9.36
N VAL A 19 20.61 1.43 -9.49
CA VAL A 19 20.30 0.18 -8.78
C VAL A 19 20.34 0.39 -7.27
N VAL A 20 21.40 0.99 -6.73
CA VAL A 20 21.53 1.22 -5.29
C VAL A 20 20.43 2.14 -4.76
N VAL A 21 20.19 3.28 -5.40
CA VAL A 21 19.14 4.22 -4.99
C VAL A 21 17.76 3.59 -5.12
N GLY A 22 17.51 2.85 -6.21
CA GLY A 22 16.27 2.14 -6.43
C GLY A 22 15.98 1.04 -5.41
N SER A 23 17.02 0.39 -4.88
CA SER A 23 16.91 -0.64 -3.84
C SER A 23 16.74 -0.08 -2.43
N ILE A 24 17.32 1.09 -2.14
CA ILE A 24 17.11 1.75 -0.85
C ILE A 24 15.70 2.35 -0.79
N GLY A 25 15.23 2.92 -1.91
CA GLY A 25 13.93 3.58 -1.96
C GLY A 25 13.87 4.81 -1.05
N PHE A 26 12.66 5.26 -0.77
CA PHE A 26 12.40 6.28 0.25
C PHE A 26 11.04 6.05 0.90
N THR A 27 10.90 6.49 2.14
CA THR A 27 9.67 6.36 2.91
C THR A 27 9.09 7.72 3.21
N THR A 28 7.80 7.90 2.97
CA THR A 28 7.04 9.05 3.46
C THR A 28 6.10 8.61 4.55
N THR A 29 5.95 9.43 5.59
CA THR A 29 5.05 9.16 6.72
C THR A 29 4.03 10.28 6.83
N GLY A 30 2.88 9.96 7.40
CA GLY A 30 1.83 10.92 7.70
C GLY A 30 0.88 10.40 8.75
N GLU A 31 0.02 11.29 9.23
CA GLU A 31 -0.94 11.00 10.29
C GLU A 31 -2.34 11.43 9.84
N ILE A 32 -3.34 10.62 10.19
CA ILE A 32 -4.76 10.92 10.02
C ILE A 32 -5.34 10.90 11.43
N ASN A 33 -5.74 12.08 11.91
CA ASN A 33 -6.29 12.26 13.23
C ASN A 33 -7.81 12.39 13.17
N ASP A 34 -8.45 12.15 14.31
CA ASP A 34 -9.88 12.40 14.52
C ASP A 34 -10.81 11.56 13.60
N LEU A 35 -10.40 10.33 13.23
CA LEU A 35 -11.29 9.42 12.48
C LEU A 35 -12.41 8.92 13.38
N PRO A 36 -13.69 9.08 12.99
CA PRO A 36 -14.81 8.67 13.82
C PRO A 36 -14.82 7.15 14.00
N THR A 37 -15.03 6.69 15.24
CA THR A 37 -15.12 5.26 15.54
C THR A 37 -16.39 4.64 14.96
N PRO A 38 -16.33 3.38 14.48
CA PRO A 38 -17.52 2.64 14.07
C PRO A 38 -18.55 2.56 15.21
N ASN A 39 -19.80 2.88 14.90
CA ASN A 39 -20.91 2.89 15.86
C ASN A 39 -21.83 1.67 15.76
N VAL A 40 -21.52 0.72 14.86
CA VAL A 40 -22.24 -0.53 14.67
C VAL A 40 -21.23 -1.68 14.77
N PRO A 41 -21.45 -2.66 15.65
CA PRO A 41 -20.57 -3.82 15.74
C PRO A 41 -20.63 -4.67 14.47
N GLU A 42 -19.54 -5.40 14.20
CA GLU A 42 -19.43 -6.36 13.09
C GLU A 42 -19.71 -5.79 11.68
N LYS A 43 -19.56 -4.47 11.51
CA LYS A 43 -19.69 -3.80 10.21
C LYS A 43 -18.43 -3.03 9.87
N THR A 44 -17.93 -3.21 8.64
CA THR A 44 -16.91 -2.35 8.06
C THR A 44 -17.54 -1.07 7.51
N PHE A 45 -16.95 0.08 7.84
CA PHE A 45 -17.25 1.38 7.27
C PHE A 45 -16.08 1.82 6.42
N PHE A 46 -16.34 2.13 5.15
CA PHE A 46 -15.31 2.53 4.20
C PHE A 46 -15.17 4.04 4.12
N GLY A 47 -13.97 4.51 3.80
CA GLY A 47 -13.74 5.91 3.46
C GLY A 47 -14.47 6.29 2.17
N ASP A 48 -14.90 7.55 2.08
CA ASP A 48 -15.55 8.08 0.89
C ASP A 48 -14.57 8.29 -0.28
N GLU A 49 -13.30 8.56 0.03
CA GLU A 49 -12.26 8.81 -0.97
C GLU A 49 -11.38 7.55 -1.15
N PRO A 50 -11.06 7.16 -2.40
CA PRO A 50 -10.13 6.07 -2.66
C PRO A 50 -8.71 6.39 -2.17
N ILE A 51 -7.98 5.33 -1.84
CA ILE A 51 -6.55 5.39 -1.54
C ILE A 51 -5.82 5.89 -2.80
N PRO A 52 -4.90 6.88 -2.69
CA PRO A 52 -4.19 7.40 -3.85
C PRO A 52 -3.47 6.30 -4.65
N GLU A 53 -3.74 6.26 -5.95
CA GLU A 53 -3.15 5.26 -6.83
C GLU A 53 -1.66 5.51 -7.07
N ASN A 54 -0.90 4.43 -7.23
CA ASN A 54 0.46 4.50 -7.72
C ASN A 54 0.47 4.56 -9.25
N GLY A 55 0.40 5.79 -9.80
CA GLY A 55 0.40 6.05 -11.25
C GLY A 55 1.65 5.59 -12.00
N PHE A 56 2.71 5.18 -11.29
CA PHE A 56 3.94 4.62 -11.87
C PHE A 56 4.21 3.18 -11.39
N SER A 57 3.17 2.44 -11.00
CA SER A 57 3.26 1.06 -10.45
C SER A 57 4.11 0.09 -11.28
N THR A 58 4.20 0.29 -12.59
CA THR A 58 5.08 -0.51 -13.47
C THR A 58 6.57 -0.32 -13.17
N PHE A 59 6.97 0.90 -12.78
CA PHE A 59 8.36 1.31 -12.56
C PHE A 59 8.70 1.49 -11.08
N ILE A 60 7.71 1.75 -10.23
CA ILE A 60 7.87 2.04 -8.81
C ILE A 60 6.89 1.16 -8.05
N THR A 61 7.38 0.39 -7.08
CA THR A 61 6.52 -0.36 -6.15
C THR A 61 6.28 0.50 -4.91
N ALA A 62 5.05 0.48 -4.40
CA ALA A 62 4.65 1.18 -3.20
C ALA A 62 4.12 0.18 -2.17
N GLU A 63 4.70 0.18 -0.98
CA GLU A 63 4.24 -0.60 0.16
C GLU A 63 3.66 0.37 1.19
N LEU A 64 2.38 0.19 1.53
CA LEU A 64 1.68 0.95 2.56
C LEU A 64 1.76 0.17 3.88
N THR A 65 2.27 0.81 4.92
CA THR A 65 2.14 0.36 6.31
C THR A 65 1.22 1.33 7.04
N LEU A 66 0.20 0.81 7.73
CA LEU A 66 -0.75 1.58 8.52
C LEU A 66 -0.76 1.05 9.95
N THR A 67 -0.64 1.93 10.93
CA THR A 67 -0.78 1.62 12.36
C THR A 67 -1.80 2.54 13.00
N TRP A 68 -2.39 2.14 14.12
CA TRP A 68 -3.40 2.92 14.82
C TRP A 68 -3.30 2.73 16.32
N ASP A 69 -3.83 3.68 17.07
CA ASP A 69 -3.56 3.85 18.51
C ASP A 69 -4.35 2.92 19.46
N ARG A 70 -4.98 1.87 18.94
CA ARG A 70 -5.96 1.06 19.68
C ARG A 70 -6.17 -0.34 19.09
N ASN A 71 -6.69 -1.27 19.91
CA ASN A 71 -6.82 -2.69 19.55
C ASN A 71 -8.28 -3.19 19.52
N ASP A 72 -9.24 -2.30 19.67
CA ASP A 72 -10.70 -2.57 19.62
C ASP A 72 -11.30 -2.34 18.21
N ILE A 73 -10.49 -1.92 17.24
CA ILE A 73 -10.87 -1.81 15.83
C ILE A 73 -9.94 -2.62 14.93
N TYR A 74 -10.45 -3.00 13.76
CA TYR A 74 -9.65 -3.53 12.66
C TYR A 74 -9.66 -2.56 11.49
N VAL A 75 -8.66 -2.69 10.63
CA VAL A 75 -8.60 -2.00 9.33
C VAL A 75 -8.51 -3.03 8.21
N VAL A 76 -9.22 -2.78 7.13
CA VAL A 76 -9.18 -3.57 5.90
C VAL A 76 -8.92 -2.69 4.69
N ILE A 77 -8.35 -3.29 3.65
CA ILE A 77 -8.23 -2.70 2.31
C ILE A 77 -8.98 -3.60 1.33
N VAL A 78 -9.86 -2.99 0.55
CA VAL A 78 -10.71 -3.67 -0.43
C VAL A 78 -10.68 -2.92 -1.76
N ASP A 79 -11.13 -3.57 -2.82
CA ASP A 79 -11.38 -2.92 -4.10
C ASP A 79 -12.77 -2.24 -4.15
N GLU A 80 -13.05 -1.54 -5.24
CA GLU A 80 -14.31 -0.81 -5.46
C GLU A 80 -15.54 -1.75 -5.52
N ASP A 81 -15.39 -2.94 -6.09
CA ASP A 81 -16.46 -3.92 -6.23
C ASP A 81 -16.88 -4.47 -4.86
N GLU A 82 -15.89 -4.78 -4.02
CA GLU A 82 -16.09 -5.27 -2.67
C GLU A 82 -16.69 -4.21 -1.75
N LYS A 83 -16.20 -2.97 -1.81
CA LYS A 83 -16.83 -1.83 -1.12
C LYS A 83 -18.30 -1.72 -1.50
N SER A 84 -18.59 -1.73 -2.80
CA SER A 84 -19.96 -1.59 -3.33
C SER A 84 -20.86 -2.73 -2.86
N ARG A 85 -20.35 -3.97 -2.85
CA ARG A 85 -21.06 -5.16 -2.34
C ARG A 85 -21.41 -4.97 -0.87
N CYS A 86 -20.46 -4.57 -0.04
CA CYS A 86 -20.66 -4.39 1.40
C CYS A 86 -21.59 -3.22 1.76
N GLU A 87 -21.54 -2.13 1.01
CA GLU A 87 -22.45 -0.99 1.22
C GLU A 87 -23.87 -1.26 0.71
N SER A 88 -24.02 -2.12 -0.30
CA SER A 88 -25.33 -2.50 -0.85
C SER A 88 -26.12 -3.46 0.05
N GLN A 89 -25.47 -4.10 1.02
CA GLN A 89 -26.13 -5.01 1.94
C GLN A 89 -26.97 -4.24 2.98
N PRO A 90 -28.26 -4.56 3.14
CA PRO A 90 -29.11 -3.88 4.11
C PRO A 90 -28.61 -4.14 5.55
N PRO A 91 -28.64 -3.10 6.42
CA PRO A 91 -28.28 -3.26 7.82
C PRO A 91 -29.21 -4.30 8.48
N GLY A 92 -28.63 -5.40 8.96
CA GLY A 92 -29.35 -6.53 9.57
C GLY A 92 -29.22 -7.88 8.85
N LEU A 93 -28.52 -7.95 7.71
CA LEU A 93 -28.10 -9.23 7.11
C LEU A 93 -26.71 -9.70 7.55
N PHE A 94 -25.95 -8.84 8.23
CA PHE A 94 -24.76 -9.23 8.99
C PHE A 94 -25.27 -10.04 10.19
N ASN A 95 -25.28 -11.36 10.07
CA ASN A 95 -25.66 -12.20 11.20
C ASN A 95 -24.53 -12.16 12.21
N GLU A 96 -24.80 -11.57 13.38
CA GLU A 96 -23.91 -11.53 14.53
C GLU A 96 -23.24 -12.91 14.73
N GLY A 97 -21.93 -12.99 14.47
CA GLY A 97 -21.11 -14.17 14.74
C GLY A 97 -21.21 -15.38 13.78
N THR A 98 -21.82 -15.28 12.58
CA THR A 98 -21.85 -16.42 11.63
C THR A 98 -21.37 -16.14 10.21
N THR A 99 -21.22 -14.88 9.82
CA THR A 99 -20.76 -14.51 8.47
C THR A 99 -19.45 -13.73 8.55
N THR A 100 -18.40 -14.21 7.90
CA THR A 100 -17.15 -13.46 7.68
C THR A 100 -17.29 -12.38 6.60
N ALA A 101 -18.49 -12.23 6.03
CA ALA A 101 -18.76 -11.34 4.92
C ALA A 101 -18.59 -9.87 5.31
N CYS A 102 -17.83 -9.09 4.53
CA CYS A 102 -17.54 -7.67 4.79
C CYS A 102 -16.88 -7.40 6.15
N THR A 103 -16.09 -8.38 6.61
CA THR A 103 -15.26 -8.32 7.83
C THR A 103 -13.80 -8.54 7.42
N PRO A 104 -12.80 -8.46 8.33
CA PRO A 104 -11.40 -8.69 7.95
C PRO A 104 -11.10 -10.14 7.54
N TYR A 105 -12.08 -11.04 7.69
CA TYR A 105 -11.98 -12.45 7.31
C TYR A 105 -12.69 -12.76 6.00
N ASP A 106 -13.17 -11.76 5.27
CA ASP A 106 -13.71 -11.96 3.92
C ASP A 106 -12.59 -12.36 2.95
N ALA A 107 -12.91 -13.25 2.02
CA ALA A 107 -11.96 -13.74 1.02
C ALA A 107 -11.60 -12.66 -0.01
N ASP A 108 -12.47 -11.67 -0.20
CA ASP A 108 -12.30 -10.57 -1.15
C ASP A 108 -11.57 -9.35 -0.52
N VAL A 109 -11.11 -9.47 0.73
CA VAL A 109 -10.26 -8.47 1.39
C VAL A 109 -8.81 -8.64 0.95
N LEU A 110 -8.20 -7.55 0.47
CA LEU A 110 -6.85 -7.54 -0.07
C LEU A 110 -5.79 -7.51 1.04
N ALA A 111 -6.09 -6.83 2.14
CA ALA A 111 -5.25 -6.79 3.33
C ALA A 111 -6.10 -6.45 4.55
N ALA A 112 -5.81 -7.08 5.70
CA ALA A 112 -6.51 -6.84 6.95
C ALA A 112 -5.56 -6.85 8.15
N GLY A 113 -5.85 -6.01 9.14
CA GLY A 113 -5.12 -5.95 10.41
C GLY A 113 -6.09 -5.69 11.56
N ASN A 114 -5.93 -6.44 12.65
CA ASN A 114 -6.78 -6.38 13.84
C ASN A 114 -6.04 -5.95 15.11
N ASN A 115 -4.77 -5.57 14.97
CA ASN A 115 -3.91 -5.12 16.05
C ASN A 115 -3.27 -3.80 15.60
N GLY A 116 -3.55 -2.70 16.32
CA GLY A 116 -3.06 -1.37 15.96
C GLY A 116 -1.56 -1.18 16.16
N ASP A 117 -0.96 -1.96 17.07
CA ASP A 117 0.48 -1.94 17.32
C ASP A 117 1.26 -2.67 16.22
N GLU A 118 0.76 -3.80 15.73
CA GLU A 118 1.34 -4.53 14.58
C GLU A 118 1.00 -3.84 13.26
N GLY A 119 -0.21 -3.28 13.18
CA GLY A 119 -0.72 -2.57 12.02
C GLY A 119 -1.11 -3.48 10.85
N LEU A 120 -1.11 -2.87 9.67
CA LEU A 120 -1.42 -3.47 8.38
C LEU A 120 -0.30 -3.14 7.41
N ALA A 121 0.22 -4.12 6.69
CA ALA A 121 1.12 -3.92 5.56
C ALA A 121 0.46 -4.39 4.27
N TRP A 122 0.52 -3.57 3.22
CA TRP A 122 -0.11 -3.84 1.94
C TRP A 122 0.71 -3.31 0.77
N ASP A 123 1.01 -4.17 -0.19
CA ASP A 123 1.58 -3.77 -1.48
C ASP A 123 0.48 -3.12 -2.35
N VAL A 124 0.65 -1.84 -2.67
CA VAL A 124 -0.34 -1.07 -3.43
C VAL A 124 -0.44 -1.64 -4.85
N GLN A 125 -1.59 -2.24 -5.14
CA GLN A 125 -1.89 -2.80 -6.45
C GLN A 125 -2.48 -1.72 -7.38
N PRO A 126 -2.34 -1.89 -8.71
CA PRO A 126 -3.03 -1.01 -9.67
C PRO A 126 -4.55 -1.13 -9.53
N GLY A 127 -5.26 0.00 -9.52
CA GLY A 127 -6.73 0.07 -9.47
C GLY A 127 -7.23 0.96 -8.34
N VAL A 128 -8.55 1.04 -8.19
CA VAL A 128 -9.22 1.85 -7.17
C VAL A 128 -9.46 1.02 -5.91
N HIS A 129 -8.93 1.50 -4.79
CA HIS A 129 -8.93 0.78 -3.52
C HIS A 129 -9.44 1.67 -2.41
N TYR A 130 -10.06 1.07 -1.39
CA TYR A 130 -10.63 1.79 -0.27
C TYR A 130 -10.18 1.17 1.06
N ALA A 131 -9.90 2.04 2.03
CA ALA A 131 -9.68 1.63 3.41
C ALA A 131 -11.02 1.56 4.14
N GLY A 132 -11.20 0.53 4.95
CA GLY A 132 -12.37 0.34 5.80
C GLY A 132 -11.98 0.08 7.25
N ILE A 133 -12.82 0.54 8.17
CA ILE A 133 -12.66 0.36 9.61
C ILE A 133 -13.87 -0.37 10.20
N GLY A 134 -13.65 -1.26 11.16
CA GLY A 134 -14.73 -1.94 11.88
C GLY A 134 -14.29 -2.36 13.27
N THR A 135 -15.21 -2.97 14.05
CA THR A 135 -14.94 -3.39 15.42
C THR A 135 -14.51 -4.86 15.47
N VAL A 136 -13.45 -5.19 16.23
CA VAL A 136 -12.94 -6.57 16.33
C VAL A 136 -13.92 -7.49 17.07
N GLU A 137 -14.69 -6.92 18.00
CA GLU A 137 -15.67 -7.65 18.81
C GLU A 137 -17.08 -7.06 18.66
N ASN A 138 -18.06 -7.73 19.25
CA ASN A 138 -19.46 -7.26 19.40
C ASN A 138 -19.61 -6.07 20.37
N THR A 139 -18.53 -5.33 20.60
CA THR A 139 -18.48 -4.20 21.53
C THR A 139 -18.09 -2.94 20.77
N LEU A 140 -18.69 -1.82 21.18
CA LEU A 140 -18.36 -0.54 20.60
C LEU A 140 -16.96 -0.10 21.07
N PRO A 141 -16.17 0.55 20.19
CA PRO A 141 -14.84 1.03 20.55
C PRO A 141 -14.88 2.03 21.70
N ALA A 142 -13.82 2.05 22.51
CA ALA A 142 -13.69 2.95 23.65
C ALA A 142 -13.38 4.38 23.20
N GLY A 143 -14.40 5.20 22.98
CA GLY A 143 -14.23 6.61 22.57
C GLY A 143 -14.71 6.86 21.15
N THR A 144 -14.57 8.11 20.70
CA THR A 144 -15.20 8.60 19.47
C THR A 144 -14.23 8.76 18.30
N GLU A 145 -12.93 8.72 18.57
CA GLU A 145 -11.89 9.08 17.61
C GLU A 145 -10.77 8.03 17.59
N VAL A 146 -10.17 7.84 16.42
CA VAL A 146 -9.02 6.97 16.16
C VAL A 146 -7.95 7.77 15.46
N ASN A 147 -6.72 7.65 15.92
CA ASN A 147 -5.58 8.24 15.23
C ASN A 147 -4.82 7.14 14.48
N MET A 148 -4.54 7.38 13.21
CA MET A 148 -3.82 6.46 12.35
C MET A 148 -2.54 7.10 11.84
N THR A 149 -1.47 6.32 11.84
CA THR A 149 -0.20 6.70 11.23
C THR A 149 0.01 5.82 10.01
N TYR A 150 0.36 6.43 8.88
CA TYR A 150 0.69 5.68 7.68
C TYR A 150 2.13 5.95 7.24
N SER A 151 2.72 4.96 6.61
CA SER A 151 4.05 4.98 6.04
C SER A 151 3.98 4.38 4.65
N VAL A 152 4.40 5.10 3.62
CA VAL A 152 4.49 4.59 2.25
C VAL A 152 5.95 4.46 1.89
N HIS A 153 6.40 3.22 1.69
CA HIS A 153 7.74 2.91 1.20
C HIS A 153 7.72 2.74 -0.31
N LEU A 154 8.50 3.57 -1.02
CA LEU A 154 8.60 3.57 -2.47
C LEU A 154 9.96 3.04 -2.91
N GLN A 155 9.96 2.01 -3.75
CA GLN A 155 11.15 1.36 -4.27
C GLN A 155 11.08 1.17 -5.79
N ALA A 156 12.23 0.96 -6.43
CA ALA A 156 12.25 0.65 -7.86
C ALA A 156 11.55 -0.69 -8.13
N GLY A 157 10.62 -0.70 -9.07
CA GLY A 157 9.97 -1.90 -9.57
C GLY A 157 10.90 -2.70 -10.49
N PHE A 158 10.50 -3.94 -10.80
CA PHE A 158 11.26 -4.86 -11.66
C PHE A 158 11.65 -4.24 -13.02
N VAL A 159 10.71 -3.52 -13.66
CA VAL A 159 10.96 -2.89 -14.96
C VAL A 159 12.05 -1.82 -14.87
N SER A 160 12.10 -1.07 -13.78
CA SER A 160 13.15 -0.07 -13.54
C SER A 160 14.53 -0.72 -13.45
N TYR A 161 14.67 -1.83 -12.71
CA TYR A 161 15.93 -2.57 -12.66
C TYR A 161 16.36 -3.10 -14.03
N PHE A 162 15.41 -3.57 -14.83
CA PHE A 162 15.68 -3.97 -16.21
C PHE A 162 16.22 -2.79 -17.05
N LEU A 163 15.61 -1.62 -16.95
CA LEU A 163 16.11 -0.41 -17.62
C LEU A 163 17.49 0.01 -17.13
N PHE A 164 17.76 -0.07 -15.83
CA PHE A 164 19.08 0.22 -15.26
C PHE A 164 20.14 -0.73 -15.83
N ALA A 165 19.82 -2.03 -15.93
CA ALA A 165 20.69 -3.01 -16.54
C ALA A 165 20.98 -2.69 -18.02
N LEU A 166 19.96 -2.28 -18.80
CA LEU A 166 20.16 -1.87 -20.19
C LEU A 166 21.08 -0.64 -20.32
N ILE A 167 20.96 0.35 -19.42
CA ILE A 167 21.88 1.49 -19.37
C ILE A 167 23.32 1.01 -19.11
N GLY A 168 23.49 0.08 -18.17
CA GLY A 168 24.80 -0.50 -17.85
C GLY A 168 25.41 -1.25 -19.03
N VAL A 169 24.63 -2.11 -19.70
CA VAL A 169 25.07 -2.86 -20.89
C VAL A 169 25.40 -1.92 -22.04
N ALA A 170 24.57 -0.91 -22.30
CA ALA A 170 24.85 0.11 -23.31
C ALA A 170 26.13 0.89 -23.00
N GLY A 171 26.35 1.23 -21.72
CA GLY A 171 27.59 1.87 -21.26
C GLY A 171 28.83 1.01 -21.51
N LEU A 172 28.75 -0.28 -21.21
CA LEU A 172 29.84 -1.24 -21.48
C LEU A 172 30.11 -1.43 -22.97
N ALA A 173 29.06 -1.48 -23.79
CA ALA A 173 29.22 -1.58 -25.24
C ALA A 173 29.89 -0.31 -25.79
N TYR A 174 29.42 0.87 -25.36
CA TYR A 174 29.93 2.16 -25.85
C TYR A 174 31.37 2.44 -25.40
N SER A 175 31.81 1.92 -24.24
CA SER A 175 33.20 2.09 -23.81
C SER A 175 34.20 1.30 -24.66
N ARG A 176 33.72 0.31 -25.43
CA ARG A 176 34.51 -0.57 -26.30
C ARG A 176 34.41 -0.24 -27.79
N VAL A 177 33.67 0.81 -28.15
CA VAL A 177 33.63 1.29 -29.54
C VAL A 177 34.93 2.05 -29.81
N GLU A 178 35.70 1.59 -30.80
CA GLU A 178 36.99 2.15 -31.22
C GLU A 178 36.84 3.44 -32.04
#